data_AF-F7RR65-F1
#
_entry.id   AF-F7RR65-F1
#
_cell.length_a   1.000
_cell.length_b   1.000
_cell.length_c   1.000
_cell.angle_alpha   90.00
_cell.angle_beta   90.00
_cell.angle_gamma   90.00
#
_symmetry.space_group_name_H-M   'P 1'
#
loop_
_entity.id
_entity.type
_entity.pdbx_description
1 polymer ?
#
loop_
_entity_poly.entity_id
_entity_poly.type
_entity_poly.pdbx_seq_one_letter_code
_entity_poly.pdbx_strand_id
1 'polypeptide(L)'
;MKDKSQLVFCLENCRVDPSDNSISFQTQGDELSLNEPTKFSLQPKFIEVLSYLAERYPNVVTRDELIAKVWEGNVYVGTKALTNAIWHLRQQLSPLAQDGAVIETVRKTGYRLLLPPVFDPLDDTEEDLLQATAAKLQRTTKRMRFMMVAMGVLILISGLFIGMHLYQDKLRMTDTQVTVLTRDPGSERYPMLSRDRRWLVYGASRPGVTSSLYLKDFKRDDLPARQLTPSSSSELRAVWSFDDSKLYFASCNKATDKCAITQLTLATNEMVALAPCSSDMTAIDISPDGQYLSYVSSHEVGKTGGIYRLSLVQKDATAERQSCESLL
;
A
#
# COMPACT_ATOMS: atom_id res chain seq x y z
N MET A 1 -22.45 44.26 -25.33
CA MET A 1 -23.92 44.36 -25.20
C MET A 1 -24.50 43.15 -25.89
N LYS A 2 -25.02 42.18 -25.13
CA LYS A 2 -25.70 40.99 -25.69
C LYS A 2 -26.85 41.47 -26.60
N ASP A 3 -26.96 40.89 -27.79
CA ASP A 3 -28.10 41.15 -28.69
C ASP A 3 -29.34 40.58 -27.99
N LYS A 4 -30.19 41.46 -27.46
CA LYS A 4 -31.36 41.06 -26.65
C LYS A 4 -32.38 40.24 -27.46
N SER A 5 -32.18 40.12 -28.78
CA SER A 5 -33.08 39.45 -29.72
C SER A 5 -33.06 37.93 -29.60
N GLN A 6 -32.12 37.38 -28.83
CA GLN A 6 -32.00 35.94 -28.55
C GLN A 6 -32.46 35.56 -27.14
N LEU A 7 -32.89 36.51 -26.31
CA LEU A 7 -33.35 36.19 -24.97
C LEU A 7 -34.70 35.49 -25.01
N VAL A 8 -34.86 34.44 -24.22
CA VAL A 8 -36.15 33.79 -24.00
C VAL A 8 -37.05 34.75 -23.23
N PHE A 9 -38.27 34.95 -23.71
CA PHE A 9 -39.26 35.82 -23.06
C PHE A 9 -40.67 35.22 -23.10
N CYS A 10 -41.49 35.65 -22.15
CA CYS A 10 -42.89 35.24 -22.04
C CYS A 10 -43.83 36.41 -22.35
N LEU A 11 -44.86 36.15 -23.16
CA LEU A 11 -46.03 37.02 -23.39
C LEU A 11 -47.23 36.35 -22.73
N GLU A 12 -47.56 36.77 -21.50
CA GLU A 12 -48.53 36.09 -20.64
C GLU A 12 -48.25 34.58 -20.54
N ASN A 13 -49.15 33.74 -21.05
CA ASN A 13 -49.05 32.28 -21.02
C ASN A 13 -48.30 31.69 -22.23
N CYS A 14 -47.67 32.52 -23.08
CA CYS A 14 -46.90 32.07 -24.23
C CYS A 14 -45.40 32.30 -24.00
N ARG A 15 -44.61 31.22 -23.96
CA ARG A 15 -43.14 31.27 -23.91
C ARG A 15 -42.59 31.25 -25.33
N VAL A 16 -41.80 32.27 -25.67
CA VAL A 16 -41.10 32.42 -26.94
C VAL A 16 -39.64 32.09 -26.73
N ASP A 17 -39.12 31.11 -27.48
CA ASP A 17 -37.71 30.73 -27.44
C ASP A 17 -37.06 31.04 -28.80
N PRO A 18 -36.23 32.10 -28.86
CA PRO A 18 -35.54 32.46 -30.09
C PRO A 18 -34.47 31.47 -30.55
N SER A 19 -33.94 30.63 -29.64
CA SER A 19 -32.85 29.70 -29.97
C SER A 19 -33.32 28.52 -30.81
N ASP A 20 -34.56 28.07 -30.61
CA ASP A 20 -35.18 26.96 -31.33
C ASP A 20 -36.30 27.39 -32.30
N ASN A 21 -36.50 28.71 -32.43
CA ASN A 21 -37.55 29.35 -33.24
C ASN A 21 -38.96 28.82 -32.93
N SER A 22 -39.30 28.68 -31.66
CA SER A 22 -40.59 28.12 -31.27
C SER A 22 -41.37 28.98 -30.26
N ILE A 23 -42.68 28.78 -30.27
CA ILE A 23 -43.58 29.31 -29.24
C ILE A 23 -44.31 28.14 -28.57
N SER A 24 -44.58 28.27 -27.27
CA SER A 24 -45.30 27.26 -26.49
C SER A 24 -46.34 27.92 -25.59
N PHE A 25 -47.56 27.39 -25.59
CA PHE A 25 -48.66 27.87 -24.76
C PHE A 25 -48.76 27.03 -23.48
N GLN A 26 -48.84 27.71 -22.34
CA GLN A 26 -49.11 27.11 -21.04
C GLN A 26 -50.62 27.15 -20.80
N THR A 27 -51.28 25.99 -20.77
CA THR A 27 -52.73 25.89 -20.50
C THR A 27 -52.98 26.15 -19.01
N GLN A 28 -53.81 27.14 -18.68
CA GLN A 28 -54.33 27.33 -17.33
C GLN A 28 -55.63 26.52 -17.17
N GLY A 29 -55.58 25.39 -16.45
CA GLY A 29 -56.75 24.59 -16.07
C GLY A 29 -56.42 23.15 -15.68
N ASP A 30 -56.58 22.86 -14.38
CA ASP A 30 -56.58 21.56 -13.66
C ASP A 30 -55.34 20.64 -13.77
N GLU A 31 -54.71 20.42 -12.61
CA GLU A 31 -53.56 19.54 -12.34
C GLU A 31 -53.78 18.03 -12.63
N LEU A 32 -54.77 17.64 -13.43
CA LEU A 32 -55.00 16.24 -13.78
C LEU A 32 -55.37 16.04 -15.27
N SER A 33 -54.55 16.58 -16.18
CA SER A 33 -54.35 15.93 -17.49
C SER A 33 -52.96 16.22 -18.05
N LEU A 34 -52.19 15.16 -18.36
CA LEU A 34 -50.90 15.19 -19.05
C LEU A 34 -51.09 15.58 -20.52
N ASN A 35 -51.42 16.85 -20.79
CA ASN A 35 -51.33 17.40 -22.13
C ASN A 35 -50.00 18.17 -22.23
N GLU A 36 -49.09 17.68 -23.09
CA GLU A 36 -47.83 18.37 -23.40
C GLU A 36 -48.10 19.82 -23.83
N PRO A 37 -47.28 20.80 -23.41
CA PRO A 37 -47.41 22.17 -23.88
C PRO A 37 -47.34 22.16 -25.41
N THR A 38 -48.37 22.68 -26.06
CA THR A 38 -48.45 22.60 -27.52
C THR A 38 -47.39 23.53 -28.10
N LYS A 39 -46.30 22.92 -28.59
CA LYS A 39 -45.14 23.64 -29.14
C LYS A 39 -45.31 23.83 -30.64
N PHE A 40 -45.20 25.08 -31.09
CA PHE A 40 -45.27 25.44 -32.50
C PHE A 40 -43.93 26.00 -32.95
N SER A 41 -43.31 25.34 -33.94
CA SER A 41 -42.11 25.87 -34.60
C SER A 41 -42.51 26.90 -35.66
N LEU A 42 -41.87 28.06 -35.63
CA LEU A 42 -42.09 29.16 -36.55
C LEU A 42 -40.87 29.38 -37.44
N GLN A 43 -41.05 30.11 -38.53
CA GLN A 43 -39.92 30.53 -39.35
C GLN A 43 -39.02 31.49 -38.55
N PRO A 44 -37.68 31.40 -38.70
CA PRO A 44 -36.75 32.26 -37.97
C PRO A 44 -37.07 33.76 -38.09
N LYS A 45 -37.44 34.21 -39.30
CA LYS A 45 -37.81 35.61 -39.54
C LYS A 45 -39.08 36.06 -38.80
N PHE A 46 -39.98 35.15 -38.44
CA PHE A 46 -41.17 35.50 -37.66
C PHE A 46 -40.82 35.70 -36.19
N ILE A 47 -39.94 34.86 -35.67
CA ILE A 47 -39.41 34.97 -34.31
C ILE A 47 -38.55 36.23 -34.18
N GLU A 48 -37.69 36.53 -35.15
CA GLU A 48 -36.91 37.78 -35.18
C GLU A 48 -37.82 39.03 -35.14
N VAL A 49 -38.92 39.04 -35.90
CA VAL A 49 -39.91 40.13 -35.84
C VAL A 49 -40.55 40.23 -34.46
N LEU A 50 -40.94 39.09 -33.87
CA LEU A 50 -41.60 39.06 -32.56
C LEU A 50 -40.65 39.51 -31.43
N SER A 51 -39.40 39.03 -31.43
CA SER A 51 -38.37 39.44 -30.49
C SER A 51 -38.09 40.93 -30.58
N TYR A 52 -37.99 41.48 -31.80
CA TYR A 52 -37.75 42.91 -31.98
C TYR A 52 -38.93 43.78 -31.51
N LEU A 53 -40.17 43.32 -31.74
CA LEU A 53 -41.36 43.98 -31.21
C LEU A 53 -41.42 43.91 -29.67
N ALA A 54 -40.99 42.80 -29.07
CA ALA A 54 -40.92 42.62 -27.62
C ALA A 54 -39.88 43.54 -26.98
N GLU A 55 -38.68 43.67 -27.56
CA GLU A 55 -37.67 44.60 -27.08
C GLU A 55 -38.11 46.07 -27.10
N ARG A 56 -38.95 46.44 -28.07
CA ARG A 56 -39.43 47.82 -28.26
C ARG A 56 -40.75 48.11 -27.56
N TYR A 57 -41.36 47.12 -26.91
CA TYR A 57 -42.60 47.30 -26.15
C TYR A 57 -42.49 48.47 -25.17
N PRO A 58 -43.50 49.36 -25.05
CA PRO A 58 -44.81 49.37 -25.74
C PRO A 58 -44.83 50.26 -27.02
N ASN A 59 -43.67 50.59 -27.58
CA ASN A 59 -43.56 51.57 -28.67
C ASN A 59 -43.99 50.99 -30.03
N VAL A 60 -44.44 51.86 -30.93
CA VAL A 60 -44.76 51.51 -32.32
C VAL A 60 -43.45 51.38 -33.11
N VAL A 61 -43.25 50.23 -33.75
CA VAL A 61 -42.09 49.98 -34.62
C VAL A 61 -42.52 50.17 -36.07
N THR A 62 -41.77 50.96 -36.84
CA THR A 62 -42.12 51.27 -38.23
C THR A 62 -41.88 50.09 -39.16
N ARG A 63 -42.56 50.06 -40.32
CA ARG A 63 -42.35 48.99 -41.32
C ARG A 63 -40.91 48.99 -41.82
N ASP A 64 -40.35 50.17 -42.09
CA ASP A 64 -39.00 50.33 -42.59
C ASP A 64 -37.96 49.89 -41.56
N GLU A 65 -38.20 50.17 -40.27
CA GLU A 65 -37.34 49.72 -39.18
C GLU A 65 -37.34 48.19 -39.03
N LEU A 66 -38.50 47.54 -39.10
CA LEU A 66 -38.60 46.08 -39.08
C LEU A 66 -37.89 45.45 -40.28
N ILE A 67 -38.06 46.02 -41.48
CA ILE A 67 -37.38 45.56 -42.69
C ILE A 67 -35.86 45.76 -42.58
N ALA A 68 -35.43 46.91 -42.06
CA ALA A 68 -34.02 47.21 -41.86
C ALA A 68 -33.36 46.22 -40.89
N LYS A 69 -34.01 45.91 -39.76
CA LYS A 69 -33.42 45.06 -38.72
C LYS A 69 -33.52 43.56 -39.05
N VAL A 70 -34.63 43.08 -39.58
CA VAL A 70 -34.88 41.64 -39.80
C VAL A 70 -34.46 41.19 -41.20
N TRP A 71 -34.61 42.04 -42.21
CA TRP A 71 -34.25 41.73 -43.61
C TRP A 71 -33.05 42.54 -44.10
N GLU A 72 -32.25 43.10 -43.18
CA GLU A 72 -31.02 43.85 -43.49
C GLU A 72 -31.24 44.99 -44.51
N GLY A 73 -32.44 45.58 -44.52
CA GLY A 73 -32.79 46.68 -45.42
C GLY A 73 -33.27 46.25 -46.81
N ASN A 74 -33.48 44.97 -47.07
CA ASN A 74 -34.05 44.49 -48.34
C ASN A 74 -35.56 44.81 -48.45
N VAL A 75 -35.88 46.02 -48.91
CA VAL A 75 -37.26 46.50 -49.03
C VAL A 75 -38.10 45.68 -50.03
N TYR A 76 -37.50 45.22 -51.13
CA TYR A 76 -38.21 44.49 -52.20
C TYR A 76 -38.82 43.18 -51.70
N VAL A 77 -38.07 42.43 -50.89
CA VAL A 77 -38.55 41.17 -50.27
C VAL A 77 -39.26 41.45 -48.95
N GLY A 78 -38.71 42.34 -48.13
CA GLY A 78 -39.15 42.63 -46.78
C GLY A 78 -40.59 43.15 -46.68
N THR A 79 -41.08 43.91 -47.66
CA THR A 79 -42.44 44.48 -47.60
C THR A 79 -43.54 43.41 -47.62
N LYS A 80 -43.43 42.43 -48.52
CA LYS A 80 -44.36 41.30 -48.60
C LYS A 80 -44.11 40.30 -47.47
N ALA A 81 -42.85 40.01 -47.17
CA ALA A 81 -42.46 39.08 -46.12
C ALA A 81 -42.90 39.55 -44.72
N LEU A 82 -42.79 40.85 -44.41
CA LEU A 82 -43.25 41.44 -43.16
C LEU A 82 -44.77 41.32 -43.00
N THR A 83 -45.52 41.58 -44.08
CA THR A 83 -46.98 41.43 -44.04
C THR A 83 -47.37 39.97 -43.77
N ASN A 84 -46.66 39.02 -44.37
CA ASN A 84 -46.86 37.60 -44.14
C ASN A 84 -46.47 37.18 -42.71
N ALA A 85 -45.34 37.66 -42.20
CA ALA A 85 -44.86 37.39 -40.85
C ALA A 85 -45.88 37.85 -39.80
N ILE A 86 -46.40 39.07 -39.94
CA ILE A 86 -47.43 39.59 -39.01
C ILE A 86 -48.73 38.80 -39.11
N TRP A 87 -49.12 38.37 -40.31
CA TRP A 87 -50.32 37.53 -40.49
C TRP A 87 -50.18 36.19 -39.77
N HIS A 88 -49.06 35.48 -39.96
CA HIS A 88 -48.78 34.22 -39.28
C HIS A 88 -48.63 34.38 -37.76
N LEU A 89 -47.92 35.41 -37.30
CA LEU A 89 -47.78 35.70 -35.87
C LEU A 89 -49.13 35.94 -35.22
N ARG A 90 -50.06 36.68 -35.86
CA ARG A 90 -51.41 36.87 -35.34
C ARG A 90 -52.20 35.57 -35.26
N GLN A 91 -52.11 34.72 -36.27
CA GLN A 91 -52.80 33.43 -36.28
C GLN A 91 -52.29 32.53 -35.14
N GLN A 92 -50.98 32.48 -34.95
CA GLN A 92 -50.34 31.61 -33.96
C GLN A 92 -50.52 32.15 -32.53
N LEU A 93 -50.50 33.48 -32.34
CA LEU A 93 -50.72 34.14 -31.05
C LEU A 93 -52.21 34.41 -30.75
N SER A 94 -53.13 33.98 -31.61
CA SER A 94 -54.58 34.13 -31.40
C SER A 94 -55.09 33.59 -30.05
N PRO A 95 -54.55 32.50 -29.47
CA PRO A 95 -54.97 32.03 -28.14
C PRO A 95 -54.77 33.05 -27.00
N LEU A 96 -53.90 34.04 -27.17
CA LEU A 96 -53.63 35.10 -26.17
C LEU A 96 -54.55 36.32 -26.35
N ALA A 97 -55.32 36.38 -27.44
CA ALA A 97 -56.19 37.51 -27.79
C ALA A 97 -57.55 37.36 -27.09
N GLN A 98 -57.65 37.65 -25.77
CA GLN A 98 -58.91 37.47 -25.04
C GLN A 98 -60.02 38.47 -25.42
N ASP A 99 -59.72 39.58 -26.10
CA ASP A 99 -60.72 40.45 -26.76
C ASP A 99 -60.09 41.47 -27.76
N GLY A 100 -58.86 41.21 -28.24
CA GLY A 100 -58.12 42.13 -29.11
C GLY A 100 -56.83 41.53 -29.68
N ALA A 101 -56.29 42.08 -30.77
CA ALA A 101 -55.13 41.51 -31.46
C ALA A 101 -53.81 41.73 -30.70
N VAL A 102 -53.04 40.65 -30.44
CA VAL A 102 -51.72 40.69 -29.76
C VAL A 102 -50.72 41.67 -30.42
N ILE A 103 -50.80 41.78 -31.74
CA ILE A 103 -50.03 42.76 -32.53
C ILE A 103 -51.02 43.69 -33.23
N GLU A 104 -50.95 44.98 -32.93
CA GLU A 104 -51.79 46.02 -33.52
C GLU A 104 -51.15 46.61 -34.79
N THR A 105 -51.96 46.89 -35.82
CA THR A 105 -51.52 47.67 -36.99
C THR A 105 -51.85 49.14 -36.78
N VAL A 106 -50.83 49.99 -36.67
CA VAL A 106 -51.02 51.45 -36.66
C VAL A 106 -51.01 51.94 -38.11
N ARG A 107 -52.17 52.44 -38.58
CA ARG A 107 -52.37 52.85 -39.99
C ARG A 107 -51.26 53.82 -40.42
N LYS A 108 -50.66 53.55 -41.59
CA LYS A 108 -49.59 54.34 -42.23
C LYS A 108 -48.26 54.42 -41.47
N THR A 109 -48.09 53.73 -40.34
CA THR A 109 -46.87 53.82 -39.52
C THR A 109 -46.18 52.47 -39.34
N GLY A 110 -46.86 51.46 -38.81
CA GLY A 110 -46.18 50.23 -38.43
C GLY A 110 -46.98 49.30 -37.54
N TYR A 111 -46.27 48.57 -36.68
CA TYR A 111 -46.83 47.54 -35.81
C TYR A 111 -46.43 47.77 -34.36
N ARG A 112 -47.33 47.40 -33.43
CA ARG A 112 -47.11 47.53 -31.99
C ARG A 112 -47.50 46.24 -31.29
N LEU A 113 -46.65 45.77 -30.39
CA LEU A 113 -46.98 44.67 -29.48
C LEU A 113 -47.83 45.20 -28.32
N LEU A 114 -48.95 44.55 -28.01
CA LEU A 114 -49.87 44.98 -26.96
C LEU A 114 -49.64 44.26 -25.62
N LEU A 115 -48.92 43.14 -25.60
CA LEU A 115 -48.63 42.37 -24.39
C LEU A 115 -47.22 42.67 -23.85
N PRO A 116 -47.05 42.89 -22.53
CA PRO A 116 -45.75 43.16 -21.92
C PRO A 116 -44.88 41.88 -21.87
N PRO A 117 -43.65 41.91 -22.42
CA PRO A 117 -42.73 40.77 -22.33
C PRO A 117 -42.00 40.69 -20.98
N VAL A 118 -41.86 39.48 -20.45
CA VAL A 118 -41.03 39.17 -19.26
C VAL A 118 -39.85 38.31 -19.71
N PHE A 119 -38.61 38.79 -19.52
CA PHE A 119 -37.38 38.09 -19.90
C PHE A 119 -36.82 37.24 -18.75
N ASP A 120 -36.30 36.04 -19.04
CA ASP A 120 -35.76 35.10 -18.06
C ASP A 120 -34.32 35.50 -17.60
N PRO A 121 -34.04 35.68 -16.29
CA PRO A 121 -32.74 36.14 -15.78
C PRO A 121 -31.61 35.07 -15.73
N LEU A 122 -31.85 33.84 -16.20
CA LEU A 122 -30.90 32.71 -16.08
C LEU A 122 -29.55 32.87 -16.83
N ASP A 123 -29.42 33.87 -17.71
CA ASP A 123 -28.26 34.03 -18.60
C ASP A 123 -27.05 34.77 -17.96
N ASP A 124 -27.23 35.31 -16.75
CA ASP A 124 -26.15 35.94 -15.95
C ASP A 124 -25.45 34.93 -15.01
N THR A 125 -26.00 33.73 -14.82
CA THR A 125 -25.50 32.75 -13.82
C THR A 125 -24.45 31.77 -14.39
N GLU A 126 -24.38 31.63 -15.71
CA GLU A 126 -23.52 30.64 -16.38
C GLU A 126 -22.04 31.07 -16.40
N GLU A 127 -21.77 32.37 -16.57
CA GLU A 127 -20.41 32.94 -16.58
C GLU A 127 -19.71 32.79 -15.21
N ASP A 128 -20.42 33.04 -14.12
CA ASP A 128 -19.89 32.89 -12.75
C ASP A 128 -19.58 31.42 -12.41
N LEU A 129 -20.42 30.49 -12.88
CA LEU A 129 -20.19 29.05 -12.70
C LEU A 129 -18.92 28.58 -13.45
N LEU A 130 -18.70 29.07 -14.67
CA LEU A 130 -17.51 28.75 -15.46
C LEU A 130 -16.22 29.28 -14.82
N GLN A 131 -16.25 30.49 -14.27
CA GLN A 131 -15.08 31.03 -13.56
C GLN A 131 -14.78 30.29 -12.26
N ALA A 132 -15.81 29.95 -11.48
CA ALA A 132 -15.66 29.18 -10.25
C ALA A 132 -15.11 27.77 -10.50
N THR A 133 -15.58 27.10 -11.56
CA THR A 133 -15.11 25.77 -11.95
C THR A 133 -13.67 25.79 -12.46
N ALA A 134 -13.29 26.78 -13.28
CA ALA A 134 -11.92 26.96 -13.76
C ALA A 134 -10.92 27.17 -12.61
N ALA A 135 -11.27 28.03 -11.62
CA ALA A 135 -10.43 28.26 -10.45
C ALA A 135 -10.25 26.99 -9.59
N LYS A 136 -11.30 26.17 -9.46
CA LYS A 136 -11.26 24.90 -8.72
C LYS A 136 -10.39 23.86 -9.44
N LEU A 137 -10.46 23.80 -10.77
CA LEU A 137 -9.63 22.93 -11.60
C LEU A 137 -8.14 23.32 -11.50
N GLN A 138 -7.82 24.62 -11.57
CA GLN A 138 -6.44 25.11 -11.43
C GLN A 138 -5.84 24.79 -10.05
N ARG A 139 -6.60 24.95 -8.97
CA ARG A 139 -6.14 24.57 -7.62
C ARG A 139 -5.88 23.07 -7.50
N THR A 140 -6.78 22.26 -8.04
CA THR A 140 -6.68 20.78 -7.96
C THR A 140 -5.51 20.26 -8.81
N THR A 141 -5.33 20.78 -10.02
CA THR A 141 -4.21 20.41 -10.90
C THR A 141 -2.85 20.85 -10.34
N LYS A 142 -2.75 22.04 -9.73
CA LYS A 142 -1.52 22.48 -9.05
C LYS A 142 -1.19 21.59 -7.85
N ARG A 143 -2.20 21.21 -7.06
CA ARG A 143 -2.03 20.29 -5.92
C ARG A 143 -1.62 18.89 -6.38
N MET A 144 -2.24 18.36 -7.45
CA MET A 144 -1.85 17.07 -8.03
C MET A 144 -0.43 17.08 -8.60
N ARG A 145 -0.03 18.15 -9.32
CA ARG A 145 1.36 18.30 -9.80
C ARG A 145 2.35 18.31 -8.64
N PHE A 146 2.05 19.05 -7.57
CA PHE A 146 2.88 19.05 -6.37
C PHE A 146 2.98 17.65 -5.74
N MET A 147 1.86 16.92 -5.61
CA MET A 147 1.87 15.55 -5.09
C MET A 147 2.62 14.57 -5.99
N MET A 148 2.53 14.70 -7.32
CA MET A 148 3.30 13.89 -8.25
C MET A 148 4.81 14.14 -8.14
N VAL A 149 5.22 15.41 -8.01
CA VAL A 149 6.64 15.75 -7.77
C VAL A 149 7.11 15.21 -6.42
N ALA A 150 6.32 15.38 -5.36
CA ALA A 150 6.66 14.85 -4.04
C ALA A 150 6.78 13.31 -4.05
N MET A 151 5.89 12.61 -4.76
CA MET A 151 5.95 11.17 -4.94
C MET A 151 7.20 10.76 -5.72
N GLY A 152 7.54 11.46 -6.81
CA GLY A 152 8.76 11.20 -7.57
C GLY A 152 10.04 11.38 -6.75
N VAL A 153 10.08 12.41 -5.90
CA VAL A 153 11.19 12.63 -4.96
C VAL A 153 11.29 11.50 -3.92
N LEU A 154 10.16 11.06 -3.36
CA LEU A 154 10.12 9.93 -2.42
C LEU A 154 10.62 8.63 -3.06
N ILE A 155 10.22 8.35 -4.31
CA ILE A 155 10.68 7.17 -5.05
C ILE A 155 12.19 7.25 -5.30
N LEU A 156 12.70 8.42 -5.68
CA LEU A 156 14.15 8.64 -5.85
C LEU A 156 14.93 8.41 -4.56
N ILE A 157 14.47 8.97 -3.43
CA ILE A 157 15.11 8.78 -2.12
C ILE A 157 15.09 7.31 -1.71
N SER A 158 13.94 6.63 -1.88
CA SER A 158 13.82 5.20 -1.60
C SER A 158 14.76 4.37 -2.45
N GLY A 159 14.83 4.63 -3.77
CA GLY A 159 15.75 3.96 -4.68
C GLY A 159 17.22 4.17 -4.30
N LEU A 160 17.58 5.38 -3.87
CA LEU A 160 18.94 5.71 -3.43
C LEU A 160 19.28 5.01 -2.11
N PHE A 161 18.33 4.93 -1.18
CA PHE A 161 18.48 4.20 0.09
C PHE A 161 18.63 2.69 -0.14
N ILE A 162 17.77 2.09 -0.98
CA ILE A 162 17.85 0.66 -1.34
C ILE A 162 19.19 0.38 -2.04
N GLY A 163 19.59 1.22 -2.99
CA GLY A 163 20.87 1.08 -3.69
C GLY A 163 22.06 1.15 -2.73
N MET A 164 22.03 2.07 -1.77
CA MET A 164 23.06 2.18 -0.73
C MET A 164 23.09 0.95 0.19
N HIS A 165 21.94 0.43 0.59
CA HIS A 165 21.85 -0.78 1.42
C HIS A 165 22.46 -1.98 0.68
N LEU A 166 22.06 -2.21 -0.57
CA LEU A 166 22.58 -3.30 -1.40
C LEU A 166 24.09 -3.16 -1.66
N TYR A 167 24.59 -1.93 -1.81
CA TYR A 167 26.01 -1.67 -1.94
C TYR A 167 26.79 -2.01 -0.65
N GLN A 168 26.25 -1.64 0.52
CA GLN A 168 26.84 -2.02 1.80
C GLN A 168 26.81 -3.54 2.01
N ASP A 169 25.72 -4.22 1.67
CA ASP A 169 25.64 -5.67 1.76
C ASP A 169 26.69 -6.32 0.87
N LYS A 170 26.87 -5.85 -0.38
CA LYS A 170 27.93 -6.33 -1.26
C LYS A 170 29.33 -6.16 -0.66
N LEU A 171 29.61 -5.03 0.00
CA LEU A 171 30.89 -4.80 0.69
C LEU A 171 31.06 -5.68 1.94
N ARG A 172 29.95 -6.05 2.60
CA ARG A 172 29.94 -6.87 3.82
C ARG A 172 29.92 -8.37 3.54
N MET A 173 29.56 -8.79 2.33
CA MET A 173 29.71 -10.17 1.83
C MET A 173 31.20 -10.47 1.74
N THR A 174 31.79 -10.78 2.89
CA THR A 174 33.14 -11.32 3.01
C THR A 174 33.06 -12.76 2.54
N ASP A 175 33.89 -13.12 1.56
CA ASP A 175 33.99 -14.51 1.13
C ASP A 175 34.33 -15.38 2.33
N THR A 176 33.49 -16.39 2.58
CA THR A 176 33.73 -17.37 3.63
C THR A 176 35.03 -18.10 3.30
N GLN A 177 36.13 -17.71 3.95
CA GLN A 177 37.40 -18.41 3.80
C GLN A 177 37.36 -19.70 4.60
N VAL A 178 37.36 -20.83 3.89
CA VAL A 178 37.46 -22.16 4.51
C VAL A 178 38.94 -22.44 4.79
N THR A 179 39.32 -22.44 6.06
CA THR A 179 40.65 -22.82 6.51
C THR A 179 40.63 -24.21 7.15
N VAL A 180 41.70 -24.96 6.95
CA VAL A 180 41.84 -26.27 7.59
C VAL A 180 42.54 -26.09 8.93
N LEU A 181 41.86 -26.44 10.02
CA LEU A 181 42.38 -26.26 11.39
C LEU A 181 43.29 -27.41 11.84
N THR A 182 43.04 -28.62 11.35
CA THR A 182 43.81 -29.83 11.67
C THR A 182 43.75 -30.82 10.51
N ARG A 183 44.80 -31.63 10.35
CA ARG A 183 44.95 -32.71 9.36
C ARG A 183 45.60 -33.95 9.97
N ASP A 184 45.50 -34.09 11.29
CA ASP A 184 46.15 -35.19 11.99
C ASP A 184 45.56 -36.54 11.55
N PRO A 185 46.37 -37.61 11.46
CA PRO A 185 45.90 -38.91 11.02
C PRO A 185 44.92 -39.52 12.04
N GLY A 186 43.85 -40.13 11.52
CA GLY A 186 42.83 -40.79 12.33
C GLY A 186 41.47 -40.11 12.19
N SER A 187 40.72 -40.08 13.30
CA SER A 187 39.38 -39.51 13.33
C SER A 187 39.30 -38.40 14.37
N GLU A 188 38.99 -37.18 13.92
CA GLU A 188 38.77 -36.01 14.76
C GLU A 188 37.27 -35.66 14.74
N ARG A 189 36.63 -35.68 15.89
CA ARG A 189 35.17 -35.60 16.03
C ARG A 189 34.75 -34.71 17.18
N TYR A 190 33.49 -34.28 17.12
CA TYR A 190 32.80 -33.50 18.15
C TYR A 190 33.55 -32.23 18.57
N PRO A 191 33.90 -31.33 17.62
CA PRO A 191 34.50 -30.05 17.95
C PRO A 191 33.54 -29.20 18.78
N MET A 192 34.05 -28.59 19.85
CA MET A 192 33.33 -27.66 20.71
C MET A 192 34.20 -26.44 21.00
N LEU A 193 33.71 -25.26 20.61
CA LEU A 193 34.39 -23.99 20.82
C LEU A 193 34.10 -23.46 22.22
N SER A 194 35.11 -22.92 22.90
CA SER A 194 34.92 -22.14 24.13
C SER A 194 34.13 -20.87 23.80
N ARG A 195 33.45 -20.32 24.80
CA ARG A 195 32.58 -19.16 24.63
C ARG A 195 33.36 -17.89 24.30
N ASP A 196 34.57 -17.75 24.84
CA ASP A 196 35.53 -16.70 24.49
C ASP A 196 36.14 -16.87 23.07
N ARG A 197 35.80 -17.95 22.36
CA ARG A 197 36.28 -18.33 21.01
C ARG A 197 37.78 -18.52 20.91
N ARG A 198 38.48 -18.65 22.03
CA ARG A 198 39.92 -18.87 22.05
C ARG A 198 40.28 -20.33 21.86
N TRP A 199 39.51 -21.23 22.46
CA TRP A 199 39.87 -22.63 22.58
C TRP A 199 38.92 -23.52 21.82
N LEU A 200 39.47 -24.50 21.10
CA LEU A 200 38.70 -25.59 20.52
C LEU A 200 39.06 -26.89 21.25
N VAL A 201 38.06 -27.53 21.85
CA VAL A 201 38.20 -28.92 22.32
C VAL A 201 37.58 -29.86 21.30
N TYR A 202 38.22 -30.99 21.05
CA TYR A 202 37.69 -32.03 20.18
C TYR A 202 38.24 -33.39 20.60
N GLY A 203 37.49 -34.46 20.30
CA GLY A 203 37.99 -35.82 20.49
C GLY A 203 38.76 -36.26 19.25
N ALA A 204 39.94 -36.85 19.45
CA ALA A 204 40.68 -37.49 18.37
C ALA A 204 41.04 -38.92 18.73
N SER A 205 40.84 -39.82 17.76
CA SER A 205 41.28 -41.21 17.80
C SER A 205 42.38 -41.40 16.77
N ARG A 206 43.59 -41.69 17.24
CA ARG A 206 44.77 -41.93 16.39
C ARG A 206 44.99 -43.43 16.25
N PRO A 207 45.58 -43.91 15.13
CA PRO A 207 45.88 -45.32 14.94
C PRO A 207 46.69 -45.89 16.13
N GLY A 208 46.20 -46.99 16.72
CA GLY A 208 46.86 -47.67 17.84
C GLY A 208 46.71 -47.03 19.22
N VAL A 209 46.01 -45.90 19.35
CA VAL A 209 45.79 -45.20 20.62
C VAL A 209 44.28 -45.10 20.90
N THR A 210 43.89 -45.04 22.17
CA THR A 210 42.52 -44.74 22.55
C THR A 210 42.13 -43.33 22.14
N SER A 211 40.83 -43.04 22.11
CA SER A 211 40.38 -41.68 21.87
C SER A 211 40.69 -40.80 23.07
N SER A 212 41.23 -39.61 22.83
CA SER A 212 41.49 -38.61 23.87
C SER A 212 40.98 -37.25 23.44
N LEU A 213 40.79 -36.36 24.41
CA LEU A 213 40.46 -34.97 24.15
C LEU A 213 41.72 -34.18 23.82
N TYR A 214 41.61 -33.31 22.83
CA TYR A 214 42.67 -32.40 22.39
C TYR A 214 42.17 -30.96 22.47
N LEU A 215 43.09 -30.04 22.75
CA LEU A 215 42.83 -28.61 22.89
C LEU A 215 43.69 -27.82 21.92
N LYS A 216 43.07 -27.01 21.07
CA LYS A 216 43.72 -26.06 20.16
C LYS A 216 43.48 -24.63 20.63
N ASP A 217 44.55 -23.82 20.67
CA ASP A 217 44.49 -22.37 20.95
C ASP A 217 44.46 -21.59 19.61
N PHE A 218 43.41 -20.81 19.38
CA PHE A 218 43.31 -19.94 18.19
C PHE A 218 44.08 -18.62 18.33
N LYS A 219 44.61 -18.29 19.52
CA LYS A 219 45.55 -17.17 19.64
C LYS A 219 46.98 -17.55 19.28
N ARG A 220 47.26 -18.85 19.21
CA ARG A 220 48.60 -19.42 19.00
C ARG A 220 48.52 -20.51 17.93
N ASP A 221 48.28 -20.07 16.70
CA ASP A 221 48.19 -20.98 15.55
C ASP A 221 49.49 -21.75 15.29
N ASP A 222 50.63 -21.20 15.76
CA ASP A 222 51.97 -21.80 15.74
C ASP A 222 52.09 -23.10 16.55
N LEU A 223 51.21 -23.30 17.55
CA LEU A 223 51.27 -24.45 18.44
C LEU A 223 50.34 -25.58 17.98
N PRO A 224 50.78 -26.84 17.99
CA PRO A 224 49.91 -27.99 17.73
C PRO A 224 48.87 -28.14 18.85
N ALA A 225 47.79 -28.88 18.57
CA ALA A 225 46.81 -29.21 19.58
C ALA A 225 47.43 -30.06 20.70
N ARG A 226 47.14 -29.71 21.96
CA ARG A 226 47.64 -30.41 23.15
C ARG A 226 46.65 -31.49 23.58
N GLN A 227 47.13 -32.70 23.83
CA GLN A 227 46.32 -33.76 24.44
C GLN A 227 45.99 -33.39 25.90
N LEU A 228 44.71 -33.47 26.28
CA LEU A 228 44.21 -33.14 27.62
C LEU A 228 44.01 -34.37 28.50
N THR A 229 43.52 -35.47 27.93
CA THR A 229 43.18 -36.69 28.68
C THR A 229 44.16 -37.83 28.38
N PRO A 230 44.43 -38.71 29.36
CA PRO A 230 45.39 -39.79 29.19
C PRO A 230 44.86 -40.88 28.25
N SER A 231 45.76 -41.60 27.58
CA SER A 231 45.40 -42.72 26.68
C SER A 231 44.99 -44.01 27.40
N SER A 232 44.88 -44.00 28.73
CA SER A 232 44.36 -45.13 29.54
C SER A 232 42.83 -45.22 29.53
N SER A 233 42.18 -44.13 29.15
CA SER A 233 40.74 -44.00 29.07
C SER A 233 40.33 -43.55 27.66
N SER A 234 39.04 -43.65 27.39
CA SER A 234 38.46 -43.28 26.10
C SER A 234 37.53 -42.09 26.29
N GLU A 235 37.91 -40.95 25.72
CA GLU A 235 37.08 -39.74 25.67
C GLU A 235 36.95 -39.27 24.23
N LEU A 236 35.76 -38.82 23.83
CA LEU A 236 35.49 -38.32 22.46
C LEU A 236 34.77 -36.99 22.41
N ARG A 237 33.94 -36.68 23.40
CA ARG A 237 33.10 -35.48 23.40
C ARG A 237 33.18 -34.81 24.75
N ALA A 238 33.39 -33.50 24.73
CA ALA A 238 33.39 -32.65 25.90
C ALA A 238 32.53 -31.42 25.67
N VAL A 239 32.01 -30.88 26.76
CA VAL A 239 31.31 -29.60 26.78
C VAL A 239 31.98 -28.66 27.77
N TRP A 240 32.01 -27.38 27.40
CA TRP A 240 32.60 -26.32 28.20
C TRP A 240 31.69 -25.92 29.35
N SER A 241 32.27 -25.58 30.50
CA SER A 241 31.57 -24.76 31.48
C SER A 241 31.32 -23.36 30.93
N PHE A 242 30.32 -22.67 31.48
CA PHE A 242 29.90 -21.35 30.99
C PHE A 242 31.00 -20.26 31.10
N ASP A 243 31.97 -20.46 31.99
CA ASP A 243 33.11 -19.60 32.26
C ASP A 243 34.41 -20.04 31.56
N ASP A 244 34.35 -21.04 30.66
CA ASP A 244 35.48 -21.60 29.92
C ASP A 244 36.62 -22.18 30.80
N SER A 245 36.37 -22.42 32.10
CA SER A 245 37.39 -22.89 33.05
C SER A 245 37.45 -24.41 33.19
N LYS A 246 36.36 -25.11 32.84
CA LYS A 246 36.19 -26.55 33.03
C LYS A 246 35.65 -27.22 31.77
N LEU A 247 35.91 -28.52 31.68
CA LEU A 247 35.34 -29.41 30.68
C LEU A 247 34.60 -30.55 31.36
N TYR A 248 33.46 -30.91 30.81
CA TYR A 248 32.67 -32.07 31.23
C TYR A 248 32.60 -33.09 30.11
N PHE A 249 32.92 -34.35 30.41
CA PHE A 249 32.97 -35.42 29.42
C PHE A 249 32.75 -36.80 30.05
N ALA A 250 32.38 -37.77 29.22
CA ALA A 250 32.42 -39.19 29.60
C ALA A 250 33.85 -39.68 29.56
N SER A 251 34.33 -40.31 30.64
CA SER A 251 35.61 -41.03 30.66
C SER A 251 35.35 -42.48 31.01
N CYS A 252 35.79 -43.38 30.13
CA CYS A 252 35.73 -44.82 30.33
C CYS A 252 37.13 -45.41 30.37
N ASN A 253 37.51 -45.97 31.52
CA ASN A 253 38.80 -46.62 31.67
C ASN A 253 38.77 -48.01 31.01
N LYS A 254 39.67 -48.27 30.06
CA LYS A 254 39.67 -49.54 29.30
C LYS A 254 40.11 -50.75 30.12
N ALA A 255 40.92 -50.56 31.15
CA ALA A 255 41.43 -51.65 31.97
C ALA A 255 40.42 -52.14 33.00
N THR A 256 39.58 -51.22 33.53
CA THR A 256 38.61 -51.53 34.58
C THR A 256 37.16 -51.57 34.11
N ASP A 257 36.91 -51.15 32.86
CA ASP A 257 35.58 -50.97 32.27
C ASP A 257 34.66 -50.05 33.09
N LYS A 258 35.26 -49.18 33.92
CA LYS A 258 34.54 -48.19 34.72
C LYS A 258 34.41 -46.89 33.95
N CYS A 259 33.18 -46.41 33.85
CA CYS A 259 32.82 -45.17 33.17
C CYS A 259 32.25 -44.15 34.16
N ALA A 260 32.65 -42.89 34.03
CA ALA A 260 32.11 -41.78 34.80
C ALA A 260 32.06 -40.49 33.97
N ILE A 261 31.03 -39.68 34.25
CA ILE A 261 31.02 -38.26 33.89
C ILE A 261 32.10 -37.58 34.71
N THR A 262 33.05 -36.97 34.03
CA THR A 262 34.26 -36.39 34.62
C THR A 262 34.31 -34.90 34.34
N GLN A 263 34.70 -34.13 35.35
CA GLN A 263 35.04 -32.73 35.24
C GLN A 263 36.57 -32.59 35.19
N LEU A 264 37.09 -31.86 34.20
CA LEU A 264 38.48 -31.43 34.14
C LEU A 264 38.55 -29.93 34.38
N THR A 265 39.33 -29.50 35.38
CA THR A 265 39.65 -28.08 35.60
C THR A 265 40.90 -27.73 34.81
N LEU A 266 40.80 -26.83 33.83
CA LEU A 266 41.91 -26.57 32.89
C LEU A 266 43.13 -25.91 33.53
N ALA A 267 42.93 -25.08 34.55
CA ALA A 267 44.01 -24.37 35.23
C ALA A 267 44.91 -25.31 36.06
N THR A 268 44.32 -26.33 36.70
CA THR A 268 45.02 -27.26 37.59
C THR A 268 45.27 -28.63 36.97
N ASN A 269 44.61 -28.93 35.84
CA ASN A 269 44.57 -30.25 35.21
C ASN A 269 44.00 -31.34 36.15
N GLU A 270 43.20 -30.95 37.13
CA GLU A 270 42.54 -31.83 38.08
C GLU A 270 41.29 -32.46 37.44
N MET A 271 41.16 -33.79 37.56
CA MET A 271 40.00 -34.55 37.08
C MET A 271 39.20 -35.11 38.26
N VAL A 272 37.91 -34.83 38.27
CA VAL A 272 36.97 -35.28 39.33
C VAL A 272 35.81 -36.03 38.68
N ALA A 273 35.54 -37.25 39.14
CA ALA A 273 34.36 -38.01 38.74
C ALA A 273 33.11 -37.44 39.44
N LEU A 274 32.07 -37.16 38.67
CA LEU A 274 30.83 -36.54 39.14
C LEU A 274 29.66 -37.52 39.22
N ALA A 275 29.49 -38.38 38.21
CA ALA A 275 28.36 -39.29 38.12
C ALA A 275 28.72 -40.55 37.34
N PRO A 276 28.06 -41.70 37.58
CA PRO A 276 28.24 -42.89 36.76
C PRO A 276 27.73 -42.67 35.34
N CYS A 277 28.36 -43.32 34.36
CA CYS A 277 27.85 -43.38 33.00
C CYS A 277 28.16 -44.75 32.37
N SER A 278 27.79 -44.92 31.10
CA SER A 278 27.96 -46.16 30.32
C SER A 278 28.90 -45.93 29.14
N SER A 279 29.50 -47.00 28.61
CA SER A 279 30.52 -46.95 27.55
C SER A 279 29.95 -46.69 26.15
N ASP A 280 28.65 -46.86 25.97
CA ASP A 280 27.88 -46.60 24.75
C ASP A 280 27.48 -45.11 24.58
N MET A 281 27.92 -44.22 25.50
CA MET A 281 27.51 -42.82 25.51
C MET A 281 28.32 -41.93 24.56
N THR A 282 27.63 -41.22 23.68
CA THR A 282 28.22 -40.15 22.84
C THR A 282 27.55 -38.78 23.02
N ALA A 283 26.54 -38.64 23.88
CA ALA A 283 25.75 -37.43 24.01
C ALA A 283 25.80 -36.89 25.45
N ILE A 284 26.36 -35.68 25.57
CA ILE A 284 26.40 -34.86 26.79
C ILE A 284 26.22 -33.41 26.34
N ASP A 285 25.47 -32.63 27.10
CA ASP A 285 25.29 -31.20 26.90
C ASP A 285 25.12 -30.46 28.23
N ILE A 286 25.41 -29.15 28.23
CA ILE A 286 25.28 -28.28 29.41
C ILE A 286 24.10 -27.33 29.21
N SER A 287 23.35 -27.06 30.27
CA SER A 287 22.26 -26.09 30.22
C SER A 287 22.76 -24.67 29.92
N PRO A 288 21.96 -23.81 29.26
CA PRO A 288 22.38 -22.45 28.91
C PRO A 288 22.76 -21.57 30.12
N ASP A 289 22.22 -21.87 31.30
CA ASP A 289 22.53 -21.20 32.57
C ASP A 289 23.75 -21.81 33.30
N GLY A 290 24.34 -22.89 32.76
CA GLY A 290 25.50 -23.58 33.31
C GLY A 290 25.22 -24.40 34.58
N GLN A 291 23.96 -24.59 34.96
CA GLN A 291 23.60 -25.22 36.24
C GLN A 291 23.44 -26.73 36.15
N TYR A 292 23.19 -27.28 34.97
CA TYR A 292 22.89 -28.70 34.78
C TYR A 292 23.69 -29.30 33.63
N LEU A 293 24.08 -30.56 33.78
CA LEU A 293 24.50 -31.42 32.67
C LEU A 293 23.36 -32.37 32.31
N SER A 294 23.12 -32.53 31.02
CA SER A 294 22.23 -33.55 30.48
C SER A 294 23.04 -34.54 29.66
N TYR A 295 22.83 -35.84 29.86
CA TYR A 295 23.58 -36.87 29.16
C TYR A 295 22.77 -38.16 29.01
N VAL A 296 23.16 -39.02 28.07
CA VAL A 296 22.47 -40.30 27.80
C VAL A 296 23.25 -41.45 28.41
N SER A 297 22.64 -42.29 29.23
CA SER A 297 23.35 -43.43 29.81
C SER A 297 22.47 -44.66 30.01
N SER A 298 23.10 -45.83 30.00
CA SER A 298 22.52 -47.16 30.30
C SER A 298 23.20 -47.81 31.52
N HIS A 299 23.79 -47.01 32.42
CA HIS A 299 24.58 -47.52 33.56
C HIS A 299 23.75 -48.26 34.63
N GLU A 300 22.44 -48.01 34.70
CA GLU A 300 21.55 -48.71 35.63
C GLU A 300 21.23 -50.13 35.13
N VAL A 301 21.64 -51.14 35.90
CA VAL A 301 21.41 -52.55 35.58
C VAL A 301 19.90 -52.82 35.50
N GLY A 302 19.47 -53.48 34.41
CA GLY A 302 18.07 -53.86 34.21
C GLY A 302 17.19 -52.75 33.62
N LYS A 303 17.74 -51.57 33.32
CA LYS A 303 17.00 -50.48 32.67
C LYS A 303 17.50 -50.24 31.24
N THR A 304 16.60 -49.78 30.38
CA THR A 304 16.98 -49.25 29.07
C THR A 304 17.69 -47.91 29.22
N GLY A 305 18.57 -47.61 28.26
CA GLY A 305 19.26 -46.33 28.18
C GLY A 305 18.30 -45.15 28.29
N GLY A 306 18.67 -44.15 29.07
CA GLY A 306 17.83 -43.01 29.40
C GLY A 306 18.60 -41.69 29.37
N ILE A 307 17.86 -40.59 29.49
CA ILE A 307 18.43 -39.25 29.64
C ILE A 307 18.53 -38.95 31.13
N TYR A 308 19.70 -38.50 31.56
CA TYR A 308 20.03 -38.14 32.93
C TYR A 308 20.35 -36.66 33.03
N ARG A 309 19.97 -36.05 34.15
CA ARG A 309 20.30 -34.67 34.49
C ARG A 309 21.09 -34.64 35.79
N LEU A 310 22.24 -33.96 35.79
CA LEU A 310 23.09 -33.77 36.96
C LEU A 310 23.17 -32.27 37.30
N SER A 311 22.94 -31.90 38.56
CA SER A 311 23.15 -30.54 39.05
C SER A 311 24.64 -30.26 39.25
N LEU A 312 25.12 -29.14 38.72
CA LEU A 312 26.50 -28.65 38.91
C LEU A 312 26.63 -27.67 40.08
N VAL A 313 25.50 -27.17 40.61
CA VAL A 313 25.46 -26.18 41.69
C VAL A 313 25.44 -26.85 43.07
N GLN A 314 24.75 -27.99 43.17
CA GLN A 314 24.65 -28.73 44.41
C GLN A 314 25.86 -29.65 44.59
N LYS A 315 26.52 -29.54 45.74
CA LYS A 315 27.61 -30.44 46.10
C LYS A 315 27.08 -31.86 46.29
N ASP A 316 27.81 -32.85 45.77
CA ASP A 316 27.49 -34.28 45.85
C ASP A 316 26.10 -34.63 45.25
N ALA A 317 25.66 -33.84 44.25
CA ALA A 317 24.43 -34.12 43.51
C ALA A 317 24.51 -35.46 42.80
N THR A 318 23.43 -36.23 42.86
CA THR A 318 23.26 -37.45 42.07
C THR A 318 22.57 -37.13 40.75
N ALA A 319 22.86 -37.92 39.72
CA ALA A 319 22.21 -37.75 38.44
C ALA A 319 20.79 -38.34 38.46
N GLU A 320 19.81 -37.55 38.06
CA GLU A 320 18.40 -37.92 38.04
C GLU A 320 17.97 -38.30 36.62
N ARG A 321 17.39 -39.50 36.47
CA ARG A 321 16.81 -39.94 35.20
C ARG A 321 15.58 -39.09 34.86
N GLN A 322 15.57 -38.50 33.67
CA GLN A 322 14.48 -37.67 33.14
C GLN A 322 13.56 -38.43 32.18
N SER A 323 14.09 -39.46 31.52
CA SER A 323 13.32 -40.30 30.59
C SER A 323 12.40 -41.27 31.33
N CYS A 324 11.21 -41.53 30.79
CA CYS A 324 10.30 -42.57 31.29
C CYS A 324 10.92 -43.98 31.15
N GLU A 325 10.55 -44.90 32.03
CA GLU A 325 10.83 -46.33 31.83
C GLU A 325 9.80 -46.88 30.83
N SER A 326 10.27 -47.52 29.76
CA SER A 326 9.35 -48.30 28.93
C SER A 326 8.94 -49.52 29.74
N LEU A 327 7.66 -49.62 30.09
CA LEU A 327 7.07 -50.87 30.55
C LEU A 327 7.19 -51.86 29.37
N LEU A 328 8.15 -52.78 29.47
CA LEU A 328 8.26 -53.93 28.57
C LEU A 328 7.37 -55.06 29.07
#